data_AF-A0A7G9SBR0-F1
#
_entry.id   AF-A0A7G9SBR0-F1
#
_cell.length_a   1.000
_cell.length_b   1.000
_cell.length_c   1.000
_cell.angle_alpha   90.00
_cell.angle_beta   90.00
_cell.angle_gamma   90.00
#
_symmetry.space_group_name_H-M   'P 1'
#
loop_
_entity.id
_entity.type
_entity.pdbx_description
1 polymer ?
#
loop_
_entity_poly.entity_id
_entity_poly.type
_entity_poly.pdbx_seq_one_letter_code
_entity_poly.pdbx_strand_id
1 'polypeptide(L)'
;MVPADHDGEEFHLSHDLVAIAERIWDAGPTPGVTQTYRLAKSIELLCDMVGAIQRGSLMPYHDQGSLSLGDARRLLEARRMIDEEWAEKLTLGQIARRCGLNRTKLSRGFRELYHCSVSEALADRRLLEARRQLLSTDLPIGVIGYRSGYSNNASFTRAFGRRFGVPPSDFRNAAPVAA
;
A
#
# COMPACT_ATOMS: atom_id res chain seq x y z
N MET A 1 11.60 -25.37 41.39
CA MET A 1 11.40 -23.92 41.18
C MET A 1 11.74 -23.65 39.73
N VAL A 2 10.73 -23.59 38.86
CA VAL A 2 10.87 -23.42 37.40
C VAL A 2 11.26 -21.95 37.11
N PRO A 3 12.10 -21.64 36.10
CA PRO A 3 12.41 -20.25 35.76
C PRO A 3 11.18 -19.61 35.12
N ALA A 4 10.86 -18.38 35.53
CA ALA A 4 9.78 -17.61 34.95
C ALA A 4 10.13 -17.22 33.51
N ASP A 5 9.25 -17.62 32.59
CA ASP A 5 9.11 -17.13 31.23
C ASP A 5 9.33 -15.61 31.18
N HIS A 6 10.23 -15.17 30.31
CA HIS A 6 10.21 -13.79 29.86
C HIS A 6 9.23 -13.74 28.68
N ASP A 7 8.06 -13.17 28.95
CA ASP A 7 7.05 -12.79 27.97
C ASP A 7 7.74 -12.09 26.79
N GLY A 8 7.82 -12.80 25.67
CA GLY A 8 8.42 -12.32 24.44
C GLY A 8 7.55 -11.22 23.85
N GLU A 9 7.97 -9.96 24.03
CA GLU A 9 7.47 -8.87 23.20
C GLU A 9 7.83 -9.16 21.73
N GLU A 10 6.84 -9.59 20.94
CA GLU A 10 7.00 -9.77 19.51
C GLU A 10 6.98 -8.41 18.80
N PHE A 11 8.16 -7.91 18.48
CA PHE A 11 8.37 -6.77 17.61
C PHE A 11 8.23 -7.19 16.14
N HIS A 12 7.48 -6.45 15.33
CA HIS A 12 7.32 -6.72 13.90
C HIS A 12 7.88 -5.59 13.04
N LEU A 13 8.77 -5.95 12.11
CA LEU A 13 9.42 -5.06 11.16
C LEU A 13 8.51 -4.81 9.93
N SER A 14 8.58 -3.62 9.31
CA SER A 14 7.91 -3.33 8.02
C SER A 14 8.45 -4.20 6.88
N HIS A 15 7.79 -4.32 5.73
CA HIS A 15 8.27 -5.16 4.61
C HIS A 15 9.70 -4.79 4.15
N ASP A 16 10.03 -3.49 4.13
CA ASP A 16 11.39 -3.03 3.81
C ASP A 16 12.39 -3.37 4.93
N LEU A 17 11.96 -3.24 6.19
CA LEU A 17 12.77 -3.63 7.36
C LEU A 17 12.93 -5.15 7.48
N VAL A 18 11.94 -5.95 7.07
CA VAL A 18 11.98 -7.42 6.98
C VAL A 18 12.90 -7.84 5.85
N ALA A 19 12.82 -7.22 4.67
CA ALA A 19 13.75 -7.50 3.57
C ALA A 19 15.20 -7.12 3.93
N ILE A 20 15.40 -6.08 4.75
CA ILE A 20 16.73 -5.71 5.27
C ILE A 20 17.17 -6.66 6.39
N ALA A 21 16.28 -7.06 7.30
CA ALA A 21 16.57 -8.05 8.35
C ALA A 21 16.84 -9.45 7.79
N GLU A 22 16.11 -9.87 6.75
CA GLU A 22 16.36 -11.08 5.99
C GLU A 22 17.72 -11.01 5.31
N ARG A 23 18.14 -9.87 4.73
CA ARG A 23 19.51 -9.71 4.19
C ARG A 23 20.61 -9.69 5.26
N ILE A 24 20.30 -9.23 6.48
CA ILE A 24 21.19 -9.32 7.65
C ILE A 24 21.32 -10.78 8.13
N TRP A 25 20.24 -11.56 7.98
CA TRP A 25 20.12 -12.94 8.44
C TRP A 25 20.67 -13.97 7.43
N ASP A 26 20.45 -13.75 6.13
CA ASP A 26 20.85 -14.64 5.02
C ASP A 26 22.28 -14.40 4.51
N ALA A 27 22.99 -13.44 5.08
CA ALA A 27 24.42 -13.28 4.82
C ALA A 27 25.17 -14.45 5.45
N GLY A 28 25.42 -15.47 4.62
CA GLY A 28 26.11 -16.71 4.99
C GLY A 28 27.36 -16.44 5.84
N PRO A 29 27.64 -17.30 6.83
CA PRO A 29 28.70 -17.08 7.80
C PRO A 29 30.06 -17.36 7.14
N THR A 30 30.63 -16.40 6.41
CA THR A 30 32.07 -16.44 6.13
C THR A 30 32.78 -16.01 7.42
N PRO A 31 33.49 -16.92 8.12
CA PRO A 31 34.12 -16.59 9.39
C PRO A 31 35.08 -15.41 9.22
N GLY A 32 34.91 -14.36 10.02
CA GLY A 32 35.77 -13.17 10.02
C GLY A 32 35.17 -11.91 9.37
N VAL A 33 34.14 -12.01 8.53
CA VAL A 33 33.52 -10.83 7.87
C VAL A 33 32.14 -10.49 8.44
N THR A 34 31.54 -11.40 9.22
CA THR A 34 30.17 -11.29 9.75
C THR A 34 29.92 -10.02 10.58
N GLN A 35 30.88 -9.59 11.39
CA GLN A 35 30.70 -8.41 12.23
C GLN A 35 30.71 -7.11 11.42
N THR A 36 31.66 -6.96 10.50
CA THR A 36 31.74 -5.81 9.59
C THR A 36 30.52 -5.76 8.67
N TYR A 37 30.08 -6.91 8.16
CA TYR A 37 28.89 -7.00 7.32
C TYR A 37 27.62 -6.59 8.06
N ARG A 38 27.42 -7.10 9.28
CA ARG A 38 26.28 -6.72 10.12
C ARG A 38 26.27 -5.22 10.46
N LEU A 39 27.44 -4.64 10.80
CA LEU A 39 27.56 -3.21 11.05
C LEU A 39 27.22 -2.38 9.80
N ALA A 40 27.72 -2.77 8.63
CA ALA A 40 27.41 -2.08 7.38
C ALA A 40 25.90 -2.10 7.07
N LYS A 41 25.24 -3.24 7.28
CA LYS A 41 23.78 -3.36 7.09
C LYS A 41 22.96 -2.61 8.13
N SER A 42 23.40 -2.53 9.38
CA SER A 42 22.78 -1.67 10.38
C SER A 42 22.87 -0.19 10.01
N ILE A 43 23.99 0.24 9.42
CA ILE A 43 24.16 1.62 8.94
C ILE A 43 23.25 1.88 7.74
N GLU A 44 23.18 0.95 6.77
CA GLU A 44 22.26 1.02 5.61
C GLU A 44 20.81 1.22 6.08
N LEU A 45 20.37 0.40 7.04
CA LEU A 45 19.05 0.49 7.65
C LEU A 45 18.79 1.87 8.30
N LEU A 46 19.75 2.39 9.06
CA LEU A 46 19.63 3.69 9.71
C LEU A 46 19.54 4.82 8.67
N CYS A 47 20.32 4.76 7.60
CA CYS A 47 20.25 5.74 6.52
C CYS A 47 18.89 5.73 5.81
N ASP A 48 18.35 4.54 5.53
CA ASP A 48 17.03 4.39 4.92
C ASP A 48 15.93 4.92 5.84
N MET A 49 16.01 4.62 7.14
CA MET A 49 15.11 5.18 8.15
C MET A 49 15.17 6.69 8.19
N VAL A 50 16.36 7.29 8.28
CA VAL A 50 16.56 8.75 8.29
C VAL A 50 15.95 9.38 7.03
N GLY A 51 16.18 8.78 5.86
CA GLY A 51 15.56 9.22 4.61
C GLY A 51 14.03 9.14 4.65
N ALA A 52 13.47 8.07 5.21
CA ALA A 52 12.02 7.93 5.37
C ALA A 52 11.45 8.98 6.34
N ILE A 53 12.16 9.35 7.42
CA ILE A 53 11.76 10.42 8.34
C ILE A 53 11.70 11.76 7.60
N GLN A 54 12.77 12.09 6.90
CA GLN A 54 12.90 13.35 6.16
C GLN A 54 11.85 13.50 5.07
N ARG A 55 11.49 12.40 4.40
CA ARG A 55 10.43 12.35 3.38
C ARG A 55 9.01 12.31 3.97
N GLY A 56 8.86 12.32 5.30
CA GLY A 56 7.56 12.14 5.96
C GLY A 56 6.89 10.81 5.60
N SER A 57 7.69 9.81 5.20
CA SER A 57 7.22 8.46 4.85
C SER A 57 7.15 7.54 6.06
N LEU A 58 7.65 7.98 7.22
CA LEU A 58 7.38 7.31 8.49
C LEU A 58 5.95 7.56 8.94
N MET A 59 5.26 6.48 9.28
CA MET A 59 3.89 6.56 9.77
C MET A 59 3.87 6.91 11.26
N PRO A 60 2.99 7.83 11.70
CA PRO A 60 2.84 8.16 13.12
C PRO A 60 2.43 6.92 13.92
N TYR A 61 3.22 6.57 14.94
CA TYR A 61 2.76 5.68 16.01
C TYR A 61 1.92 6.51 16.98
N HIS A 62 0.60 6.41 16.89
CA HIS A 62 -0.29 7.07 17.84
C HIS A 62 -0.54 6.16 19.05
N ASP A 63 -0.08 6.58 20.22
CA ASP A 63 -0.38 5.96 21.53
C ASP A 63 -1.90 5.89 21.83
N GLN A 64 -2.70 6.75 21.17
CA GLN A 64 -4.17 6.76 21.28
C GLN A 64 -4.91 6.09 20.11
N GLY A 65 -4.19 5.59 19.10
CA GLY A 65 -4.74 4.85 17.96
C GLY A 65 -4.63 3.34 18.20
N SER A 66 -5.75 2.64 18.39
CA SER A 66 -5.84 1.26 18.91
C SER A 66 -5.37 0.14 17.96
N LEU A 67 -4.37 0.38 17.12
CA LEU A 67 -3.89 -0.62 16.16
C LEU A 67 -2.69 -1.35 16.73
N SER A 68 -2.90 -2.61 17.11
CA SER A 68 -1.78 -3.51 17.38
C SER A 68 -0.88 -3.62 16.15
N LEU A 69 0.40 -3.95 16.33
CA LEU A 69 1.33 -4.23 15.23
C LEU A 69 0.77 -5.28 14.26
N GLY A 70 0.11 -6.31 14.80
CA GLY A 70 -0.58 -7.32 14.00
C GLY A 70 -1.70 -6.71 13.16
N ASP A 71 -2.52 -5.82 13.71
CA ASP A 71 -3.58 -5.14 12.95
C ASP A 71 -2.99 -4.19 11.89
N ALA A 72 -1.89 -3.49 12.18
CA ALA A 72 -1.19 -2.66 11.21
C ALA A 72 -0.67 -3.48 10.01
N ARG A 73 -0.05 -4.64 10.27
CA ARG A 73 0.39 -5.57 9.20
C ARG A 73 -0.77 -6.04 8.33
N ARG A 74 -1.93 -6.31 8.93
CA ARG A 74 -3.15 -6.70 8.19
C ARG A 74 -3.73 -5.56 7.36
N LEU A 75 -3.59 -4.31 7.81
CA LEU A 75 -3.98 -3.13 7.03
C LEU A 75 -3.04 -2.89 5.85
N LEU A 76 -1.73 -3.09 6.02
CA LEU A 76 -0.76 -3.08 4.92
C LEU A 76 -1.11 -4.15 3.87
N GLU A 77 -1.45 -5.36 4.30
CA GLU A 77 -1.88 -6.43 3.41
C GLU A 77 -3.19 -6.09 2.68
N ALA A 78 -4.14 -5.45 3.38
CA ALA A 78 -5.35 -4.93 2.74
C ALA A 78 -5.04 -3.88 1.66
N ARG A 79 -4.05 -3.00 1.89
CA ARG A 79 -3.60 -2.02 0.89
C ARG A 79 -2.94 -2.71 -0.31
N ARG A 80 -2.10 -3.71 -0.08
CA ARG A 80 -1.46 -4.50 -1.12
C ARG A 80 -2.48 -5.17 -2.05
N MET A 81 -3.53 -5.78 -1.48
CA MET A 81 -4.64 -6.33 -2.29
C MET A 81 -5.30 -5.27 -3.17
N ILE A 82 -5.48 -4.04 -2.68
CA ILE A 82 -6.04 -2.96 -3.49
C ILE A 82 -5.10 -2.61 -4.65
N ASP A 83 -3.79 -2.52 -4.39
CA ASP A 83 -2.82 -2.09 -5.40
C ASP A 83 -2.56 -3.15 -6.49
N GLU A 84 -2.67 -4.44 -6.14
CA GLU A 84 -2.46 -5.59 -7.03
C GLU A 84 -3.75 -6.04 -7.75
N GLU A 85 -4.89 -6.03 -7.06
CA GLU A 85 -6.14 -6.66 -7.54
C GLU A 85 -7.28 -5.65 -7.78
N TRP A 86 -6.95 -4.36 -7.96
CA TRP A 86 -7.93 -3.30 -8.21
C TRP A 86 -8.90 -3.58 -9.37
N ALA A 87 -8.47 -4.38 -10.35
CA ALA A 87 -9.27 -4.76 -11.52
C ALA A 87 -10.43 -5.72 -11.16
N GLU A 88 -10.31 -6.44 -10.05
CA GLU A 88 -11.33 -7.39 -9.61
C GLU A 88 -12.46 -6.70 -8.82
N LYS A 89 -13.57 -7.41 -8.62
CA LYS A 89 -14.67 -6.97 -7.76
C LYS A 89 -14.31 -7.17 -6.28
N LEU A 90 -13.33 -6.42 -5.79
CA LEU A 90 -12.98 -6.37 -4.37
C LEU A 90 -14.07 -5.69 -3.56
N THR A 91 -14.54 -6.37 -2.52
CA THR A 91 -15.43 -5.81 -1.50
C THR A 91 -14.71 -5.68 -0.16
N LEU A 92 -15.15 -4.72 0.66
CA LEU A 92 -14.65 -4.57 2.04
C LEU A 92 -14.71 -5.89 2.82
N GLY A 93 -15.76 -6.69 2.60
CA GLY A 93 -15.92 -7.99 3.25
C GLY A 93 -14.90 -9.03 2.81
N GLN A 94 -14.54 -9.08 1.53
CA GLN A 94 -13.50 -9.98 1.03
C GLN A 94 -12.12 -9.57 1.54
N ILE A 95 -11.79 -8.28 1.48
CA ILE A 95 -10.51 -7.77 1.98
C ILE A 95 -10.38 -8.07 3.48
N ALA A 96 -11.41 -7.76 4.27
CA ALA A 96 -11.43 -8.04 5.71
C ALA A 96 -11.17 -9.52 6.01
N ARG A 97 -11.87 -10.43 5.33
CA ARG A 97 -11.69 -11.88 5.51
C ARG A 97 -10.26 -12.32 5.17
N ARG A 98 -9.70 -11.84 4.07
CA ARG A 98 -8.38 -12.25 3.58
C ARG A 98 -7.24 -11.72 4.44
N CYS A 99 -7.35 -10.48 4.93
CA CYS A 99 -6.34 -9.92 5.83
C CYS A 99 -6.56 -10.30 7.30
N GLY A 100 -7.61 -11.07 7.63
CA GLY A 100 -7.86 -11.52 9.00
C GLY A 100 -8.36 -10.41 9.93
N LEU A 101 -9.07 -9.42 9.41
CA LEU A 101 -9.75 -8.39 10.19
C LEU A 101 -11.27 -8.51 10.06
N ASN A 102 -12.02 -8.01 11.05
CA ASN A 102 -13.43 -7.73 10.82
C ASN A 102 -13.60 -6.40 10.07
N ARG A 103 -14.78 -6.19 9.46
CA ARG A 103 -15.05 -4.99 8.64
C ARG A 103 -14.88 -3.69 9.40
N THR A 104 -15.28 -3.65 10.67
CA THR A 104 -15.19 -2.46 11.54
C THR A 104 -13.74 -2.09 11.81
N LYS A 105 -12.92 -3.05 12.22
CA LYS A 105 -11.48 -2.87 12.44
C LYS A 105 -10.77 -2.44 11.16
N LEU A 106 -11.08 -3.11 10.03
CA LEU A 106 -10.51 -2.73 8.74
C LEU A 106 -10.90 -1.29 8.38
N SER A 107 -12.18 -0.93 8.44
CA SER A 107 -12.61 0.43 8.03
C SER A 107 -12.05 1.53 8.93
N ARG A 108 -12.06 1.32 10.25
CA ARG A 108 -11.51 2.28 11.21
C ARG A 108 -9.99 2.39 11.03
N GLY A 109 -9.30 1.27 11.10
CA GLY A 109 -7.85 1.24 11.01
C GLY A 109 -7.31 1.74 9.66
N PHE A 110 -7.99 1.42 8.56
CA PHE A 110 -7.61 1.90 7.24
C PHE A 110 -7.79 3.42 7.12
N ARG A 111 -8.84 4.00 7.72
CA ARG A 111 -9.01 5.46 7.79
C ARG A 111 -7.97 6.12 8.67
N GLU A 112 -7.64 5.53 9.82
CA GLU A 112 -6.61 6.02 10.71
C GLU A 112 -5.23 5.99 10.03
N LEU A 113 -4.93 4.91 9.28
CA LEU A 113 -3.62 4.71 8.65
C LEU A 113 -3.44 5.41 7.30
N TYR A 114 -4.48 5.48 6.46
CA TYR A 114 -4.40 6.00 5.08
C TYR A 114 -5.22 7.27 4.85
N HIS A 115 -5.88 7.80 5.88
CA HIS A 115 -6.73 8.99 5.80
C HIS A 115 -7.83 8.93 4.73
N CYS A 116 -8.21 7.72 4.34
CA CYS A 116 -9.28 7.45 3.39
C CYS A 116 -9.94 6.11 3.71
N SER A 117 -11.09 5.85 3.12
CA SER A 117 -11.73 4.54 3.16
C SER A 117 -11.12 3.58 2.15
N VAL A 118 -11.27 2.28 2.42
CA VAL A 118 -10.92 1.20 1.48
C VAL A 118 -11.54 1.42 0.09
N SER A 119 -12.80 1.87 0.04
CA SER A 119 -13.48 2.16 -1.23
C SER A 119 -12.91 3.36 -1.97
N GLU A 120 -12.48 4.40 -1.26
CA GLU A 120 -11.83 5.57 -1.87
C GLU A 120 -10.45 5.20 -2.42
N ALA A 121 -9.66 4.43 -1.67
CA ALA A 121 -8.36 3.93 -2.13
C ALA A 121 -8.50 3.05 -3.39
N LEU A 122 -9.48 2.14 -3.42
CA LEU A 122 -9.77 1.32 -4.60
C LEU A 122 -10.21 2.15 -5.80
N ALA A 123 -11.07 3.15 -5.58
CA ALA A 123 -11.50 4.06 -6.64
C ALA A 123 -10.33 4.89 -7.19
N ASP A 124 -9.46 5.41 -6.31
CA ASP A 124 -8.27 6.16 -6.69
C ASP A 124 -7.31 5.31 -7.54
N ARG A 125 -7.00 4.08 -7.09
CA ARG A 125 -6.14 3.16 -7.84
C ARG A 125 -6.68 2.84 -9.24
N ARG A 126 -8.00 2.66 -9.36
CA ARG A 126 -8.70 2.46 -10.64
C ARG A 126 -8.63 3.69 -11.55
N LEU A 127 -8.79 4.89 -10.99
CA LEU A 127 -8.71 6.14 -11.75
C LEU A 127 -7.28 6.44 -12.22
N LEU A 128 -6.27 6.14 -11.40
CA LEU A 128 -4.87 6.25 -11.81
C LEU A 128 -4.54 5.31 -12.97
N GLU A 129 -5.10 4.09 -12.94
CA GLU A 129 -4.95 3.17 -14.06
C GLU A 129 -5.67 3.66 -15.32
N ALA A 130 -6.90 4.17 -15.18
CA ALA A 130 -7.64 4.75 -16.29
C ALA A 130 -6.87 5.90 -16.93
N ARG A 131 -6.26 6.77 -16.11
CA ARG A 131 -5.38 7.85 -16.57
C ARG A 131 -4.21 7.30 -17.39
N ARG A 132 -3.55 6.24 -16.91
CA ARG A 132 -2.48 5.58 -17.66
C ARG A 132 -2.96 5.08 -19.02
N GLN A 133 -4.10 4.39 -19.07
CA GLN A 133 -4.68 3.87 -20.31
C GLN A 133 -5.11 4.98 -21.28
N LEU A 134 -5.60 6.11 -20.77
CA LEU A 134 -5.95 7.27 -21.60
C LEU A 134 -4.73 7.86 -22.32
N LEU A 135 -3.55 7.79 -21.69
CA LEU A 135 -2.29 8.31 -22.23
C LEU A 135 -1.55 7.31 -23.13
N SER A 136 -1.68 6.02 -22.86
CA SER A 136 -0.88 4.98 -23.51
C SER A 136 -1.64 4.10 -24.50
N THR A 137 -2.93 4.34 -24.74
CA THR A 137 -3.77 3.52 -25.62
C THR A 137 -4.85 4.32 -26.34
N ASP A 138 -5.27 3.83 -27.51
CA ASP A 138 -6.41 4.34 -28.28
C ASP A 138 -7.75 3.70 -27.90
N LEU A 139 -7.82 3.01 -26.75
CA LEU A 139 -9.05 2.35 -26.33
C LEU A 139 -10.19 3.37 -26.18
N PRO A 140 -11.43 3.04 -26.60
CA PRO A 140 -12.56 3.93 -26.37
C PRO A 140 -12.74 4.23 -24.88
N ILE A 141 -13.10 5.47 -24.54
CA ILE A 141 -13.23 5.92 -23.13
C ILE A 141 -14.18 5.02 -22.33
N GLY A 142 -15.28 4.59 -22.94
CA GLY A 142 -16.22 3.65 -22.30
C GLY A 142 -15.60 2.29 -21.98
N VAL A 143 -14.70 1.79 -22.83
CA VAL A 143 -13.95 0.54 -22.60
C VAL A 143 -12.97 0.71 -21.45
N ILE A 144 -12.26 1.84 -21.39
CA ILE A 144 -11.35 2.17 -20.28
C ILE A 144 -12.12 2.24 -18.96
N GLY A 145 -13.26 2.92 -18.94
CA GLY A 145 -14.12 2.99 -17.75
C GLY A 145 -14.55 1.61 -17.27
N TYR A 146 -15.01 0.74 -18.18
CA TYR A 146 -15.40 -0.62 -17.85
C TYR A 146 -14.23 -1.46 -17.30
N ARG A 147 -13.07 -1.43 -17.97
CA ARG A 147 -11.84 -2.13 -17.53
C ARG A 147 -11.31 -1.62 -16.20
N SER A 148 -11.57 -0.35 -15.89
CA SER A 148 -11.22 0.26 -14.60
C SER A 148 -12.26 -0.02 -13.52
N GLY A 149 -13.22 -0.93 -13.75
CA GLY A 149 -14.17 -1.40 -12.74
C GLY A 149 -15.43 -0.54 -12.58
N TYR A 150 -15.75 0.34 -13.53
CA TYR A 150 -16.99 1.13 -13.51
C TYR A 150 -18.09 0.46 -14.34
N SER A 151 -19.30 0.38 -13.78
CA SER A 151 -20.45 -0.26 -14.43
C SER A 151 -21.04 0.57 -15.57
N ASN A 152 -20.79 1.88 -15.62
CA ASN A 152 -21.25 2.74 -16.69
C ASN A 152 -20.34 3.95 -16.91
N ASN A 153 -20.38 4.48 -18.13
CA ASN A 153 -19.51 5.56 -18.58
C ASN A 153 -19.78 6.87 -17.83
N ALA A 154 -21.04 7.19 -17.49
CA ALA A 154 -21.38 8.41 -16.79
C ALA A 154 -20.76 8.47 -15.38
N SER A 155 -20.78 7.35 -14.64
CA SER A 155 -20.14 7.22 -13.33
C SER A 155 -18.63 7.35 -13.42
N PHE A 156 -18.01 6.73 -14.44
CA PHE A 156 -16.58 6.85 -14.69
C PHE A 156 -16.19 8.30 -15.00
N THR A 157 -16.84 8.94 -15.97
CA THR A 157 -16.55 10.32 -16.39
C THR A 157 -16.65 11.30 -15.21
N ARG A 158 -17.70 11.19 -14.39
CA ARG A 158 -17.83 12.03 -13.18
C ARG A 158 -16.73 11.77 -12.16
N ALA A 159 -16.41 10.50 -11.90
CA ALA A 159 -15.36 10.15 -10.93
C ALA A 159 -13.98 10.64 -11.42
N PHE A 160 -13.67 10.44 -12.70
CA PHE A 160 -12.44 10.89 -13.33
C PHE A 160 -12.32 12.42 -13.27
N GLY A 161 -13.37 13.15 -13.69
CA GLY A 161 -13.39 14.60 -13.66
C GLY A 161 -13.22 15.17 -12.26
N ARG A 162 -13.89 14.59 -11.25
CA ARG A 162 -13.69 14.99 -9.84
C ARG A 162 -12.26 14.78 -9.37
N ARG A 163 -11.59 13.73 -9.85
CA ARG A 163 -10.24 13.38 -9.38
C ARG A 163 -9.13 14.17 -10.07
N PHE A 164 -9.28 14.44 -11.36
CA PHE A 164 -8.23 15.04 -12.20
C PHE A 164 -8.56 16.44 -12.73
N GLY A 165 -9.73 16.99 -12.38
CA GLY A 165 -10.15 18.34 -12.73
C GLY A 165 -10.72 18.51 -14.15
N VAL A 166 -10.54 17.52 -15.03
CA VAL A 166 -11.02 17.54 -16.42
C VAL A 166 -11.67 16.20 -16.82
N PRO A 167 -12.64 16.20 -17.74
CA PRO A 167 -13.22 14.98 -18.30
C PRO A 167 -12.17 14.09 -18.97
N PRO A 168 -12.38 12.77 -19.04
CA PRO A 168 -11.42 11.84 -19.66
C PRO A 168 -11.23 12.08 -21.17
N SER A 169 -12.23 12.62 -21.88
CA SER A 169 -12.12 13.04 -23.28
C SER A 169 -11.11 14.17 -23.45
N ASP A 170 -11.28 15.20 -22.63
CA ASP A 170 -10.49 16.41 -22.70
C ASP A 170 -9.07 16.12 -22.24
N PHE A 171 -8.93 15.28 -21.20
CA PHE A 171 -7.65 14.77 -20.72
C PHE A 171 -6.86 14.05 -21.82
N ARG A 172 -7.51 13.22 -22.64
CA ARG A 172 -6.86 12.54 -23.78
C ARG A 172 -6.46 13.53 -24.86
N ASN A 173 -7.34 14.46 -25.23
CA ASN A 173 -7.08 15.41 -26.30
C ASN A 173 -5.98 16.42 -25.95
N ALA A 174 -5.80 16.73 -24.65
CA ALA A 174 -4.78 17.63 -24.15
C ALA A 174 -3.39 16.98 -24.01
N ALA A 175 -3.33 15.65 -23.93
CA ALA A 175 -2.07 14.93 -23.84
C ALA A 175 -1.52 14.66 -25.26
N PRO A 176 -0.29 15.08 -25.60
CA PRO A 176 0.34 14.61 -26.82
C PRO A 176 0.45 13.10 -26.72
N VAL A 177 -0.21 12.37 -27.63
CA VAL A 177 -0.08 10.92 -27.75
C VAL A 177 1.42 10.65 -27.90
N ALA A 178 2.01 9.92 -26.95
CA ALA A 178 3.37 9.43 -27.10
C ALA A 178 3.36 8.47 -28.29
N ALA A 179 3.85 8.96 -29.43
CA ALA A 179 3.99 8.23 -30.68
C ALA A 179 5.02 7.09 -30.54
#